data_AF-A0A7J2MVM9-F1
#
_entry.id   AF-A0A7J2MVM9-F1
#
_cell.length_a   1.000
_cell.length_b   1.000
_cell.length_c   1.000
_cell.angle_alpha   90.00
_cell.angle_beta   90.00
_cell.angle_gamma   90.00
#
_symmetry.space_group_name_H-M   'P 1'
#
loop_
_entity.id
_entity.type
_entity.pdbx_description
1 polymer ?
#
loop_
_entity_poly.entity_id
_entity_poly.type
_entity_poly.pdbx_seq_one_letter_code
_entity_poly.pdbx_strand_id
1 'polypeptide(L)'
;MIEVVTAILSKDKKVLLLKRGNKVRTYKGKWAGVSGYLEENEEPLQRALKEIEEETGLGRDDVILIKEGEPIEFHDEEEGVEWKVYPFLFKTKKDEIKIDWEHTAYKWVSIDELKNYDTVPKLKEVVYAIMKS
;
A
#
# COMPACT_ATOMS: atom_id res chain seq x y z
N MET A 1 0.18 0.96 19.74
CA MET A 1 0.58 1.34 18.37
C MET A 1 0.84 0.10 17.54
N ILE A 2 0.18 -0.03 16.38
CA ILE A 2 0.38 -1.07 15.38
C ILE A 2 1.17 -0.45 14.22
N GLU A 3 2.24 -1.13 13.83
CA GLU A 3 3.13 -0.70 12.76
C GLU A 3 2.82 -1.43 11.47
N VAL A 4 2.70 -0.69 10.37
CA VAL A 4 2.42 -1.25 9.04
C VAL A 4 3.27 -0.58 7.99
N VAL A 5 3.62 -1.32 6.95
CA VAL A 5 4.20 -0.77 5.73
C VAL A 5 3.10 -0.49 4.72
N THR A 6 3.28 0.51 3.88
CA THR A 6 2.41 0.72 2.72
C THR A 6 3.27 1.01 1.50
N ALA A 7 3.35 0.04 0.60
CA ALA A 7 4.02 0.18 -0.68
C ALA A 7 3.04 0.71 -1.75
N ILE A 8 3.39 1.85 -2.32
CA ILE A 8 2.73 2.42 -3.49
C ILE A 8 3.50 1.97 -4.72
N LEU A 9 2.93 1.07 -5.51
CA LEU A 9 3.47 0.71 -6.81
C LEU A 9 3.04 1.76 -7.85
N SER A 10 3.99 2.32 -8.59
CA SER A 10 3.75 3.31 -9.62
C SER A 10 4.14 2.80 -11.01
N LYS A 11 3.32 3.16 -12.00
CA LYS A 11 3.55 2.87 -13.42
C LYS A 11 2.86 3.92 -14.27
N ASP A 12 3.58 4.52 -15.21
CA ASP A 12 3.04 5.51 -16.16
C ASP A 12 2.20 6.64 -15.53
N LYS A 13 2.68 7.19 -14.40
CA LYS A 13 2.00 8.21 -13.56
C LYS A 13 0.70 7.75 -12.89
N LYS A 14 0.42 6.44 -12.92
CA LYS A 14 -0.64 5.79 -12.15
C LYS A 14 -0.05 5.08 -10.95
N VAL A 15 -0.89 4.87 -9.94
CA VAL A 15 -0.60 4.07 -8.77
C VAL A 15 -1.52 2.86 -8.72
N LEU A 16 -1.01 1.75 -8.20
CA LEU A 16 -1.81 0.56 -7.94
C LEU A 16 -2.65 0.76 -6.69
N LEU A 17 -3.95 0.44 -6.80
CA LEU A 17 -4.83 0.23 -5.66
C LEU A 17 -5.33 -1.20 -5.65
N LEU A 18 -5.41 -1.78 -4.45
CA LEU A 18 -5.92 -3.10 -4.17
C LEU A 18 -7.20 -2.99 -3.33
N LYS A 19 -8.29 -3.65 -3.75
CA LYS A 19 -9.55 -3.65 -3.02
C LYS A 19 -9.58 -4.80 -2.04
N ARG A 20 -9.56 -4.45 -0.75
CA ARG A 20 -9.58 -5.41 0.37
C ARG A 20 -10.84 -6.27 0.33
N GLY A 21 -10.65 -7.58 0.42
CA GLY A 21 -11.72 -8.57 0.39
C GLY A 21 -12.50 -8.67 1.71
N ASN A 22 -13.43 -9.61 1.79
CA ASN A 22 -14.24 -9.80 3.01
C ASN A 22 -13.56 -10.68 4.08
N LYS A 23 -12.46 -11.35 3.71
CA LYS A 23 -11.73 -12.30 4.57
C LYS A 23 -10.65 -11.63 5.43
N VAL A 24 -10.21 -10.42 5.06
CA VAL A 24 -9.25 -9.65 5.86
C VAL A 24 -9.89 -9.16 7.17
N ARG A 25 -9.08 -8.87 8.18
CA ARG A 25 -9.57 -8.48 9.50
C ARG A 25 -10.21 -7.08 9.52
N THR A 26 -9.53 -6.10 8.95
CA THR A 26 -9.90 -4.67 9.00
C THR A 26 -10.15 -4.08 7.62
N TYR A 27 -10.97 -3.02 7.55
CA TYR A 27 -11.20 -2.22 6.34
C TYR A 27 -11.69 -2.99 5.12
N LYS A 28 -12.59 -3.96 5.32
CA LYS A 28 -13.18 -4.77 4.24
C LYS A 28 -13.84 -3.87 3.19
N GLY A 29 -13.58 -4.15 1.92
CA GLY A 29 -14.15 -3.40 0.79
C GLY A 29 -13.48 -2.06 0.48
N LYS A 30 -12.63 -1.53 1.36
CA LYS A 30 -11.85 -0.30 1.11
C LYS A 30 -10.66 -0.58 0.18
N TRP A 31 -10.19 0.45 -0.51
CA TRP A 31 -9.00 0.41 -1.36
C TRP A 31 -7.73 0.76 -0.59
N ALA A 32 -6.65 0.04 -0.83
CA ALA A 32 -5.36 0.19 -0.16
C ALA A 32 -4.21 0.20 -1.19
N GLY A 33 -3.01 0.57 -0.73
CA GLY A 33 -1.78 0.12 -1.39
C GLY A 33 -1.46 -1.32 -1.00
N VAL A 34 -0.29 -1.81 -1.40
CA VAL A 34 0.24 -3.08 -0.86
C VAL A 34 0.63 -2.84 0.60
N SER A 35 0.19 -3.68 1.54
CA SER A 35 0.31 -3.34 2.96
C SER A 35 0.50 -4.54 3.87
N GLY A 36 1.49 -4.48 4.74
CA GLY A 36 1.80 -5.53 5.70
C GLY A 36 1.94 -5.02 7.11
N TYR A 37 1.58 -5.85 8.08
CA TYR A 37 1.95 -5.63 9.48
C TYR A 37 3.45 -5.84 9.65
N LEU A 38 4.11 -4.93 10.35
CA LEU A 38 5.51 -5.06 10.68
C LEU A 38 5.65 -5.95 11.92
N GLU A 39 6.46 -6.99 11.83
CA GLU A 39 6.79 -7.86 12.96
C GLU A 39 7.94 -7.29 13.81
N GLU A 40 8.13 -7.79 15.03
CA GLU A 40 9.19 -7.33 15.92
C GLU A 40 10.57 -7.58 15.29
N ASN A 41 11.40 -6.53 15.22
CA ASN A 41 12.73 -6.54 14.58
C ASN A 41 12.72 -6.77 13.06
N GLU A 42 11.58 -6.65 12.39
CA GLU A 42 11.51 -6.69 10.93
C GLU A 42 11.88 -5.32 10.33
N GLU A 43 12.71 -5.33 9.29
CA GLU A 43 13.10 -4.11 8.58
C GLU A 43 11.96 -3.66 7.63
N PRO A 44 11.44 -2.42 7.74
CA PRO A 44 10.29 -1.97 6.97
C PRO A 44 10.39 -2.15 5.45
N LEU A 45 11.54 -1.87 4.84
CA LEU A 45 11.72 -2.02 3.41
C LEU A 45 11.70 -3.50 2.99
N GLN A 46 12.33 -4.40 3.76
CA GLN A 46 12.24 -5.85 3.50
C GLN A 46 10.79 -6.33 3.60
N ARG A 47 10.02 -5.86 4.60
CA ARG A 47 8.61 -6.20 4.69
C ARG A 47 7.83 -5.70 3.49
N ALA A 48 8.03 -4.44 3.08
CA ALA A 48 7.36 -3.88 1.92
C ALA A 48 7.64 -4.67 0.63
N LEU A 49 8.88 -5.10 0.40
CA LEU A 49 9.25 -5.95 -0.75
C LEU A 49 8.57 -7.31 -0.70
N LYS A 50 8.51 -7.94 0.48
CA LYS A 50 7.83 -9.23 0.67
C LYS A 50 6.33 -9.12 0.39
N GLU A 51 5.68 -8.09 0.90
CA GLU A 51 4.25 -7.86 0.64
C GLU A 51 3.95 -7.59 -0.84
N ILE A 52 4.85 -6.89 -1.55
CA ILE A 52 4.72 -6.71 -3.00
C ILE A 52 4.72 -8.08 -3.69
N GLU A 53 5.63 -8.97 -3.33
CA GLU A 53 5.70 -10.30 -3.92
C GLU A 53 4.45 -11.13 -3.57
N GLU A 54 4.03 -11.14 -2.31
CA GLU A 54 2.90 -11.92 -1.82
C GLU A 54 1.56 -11.43 -2.40
N GLU A 55 1.30 -10.12 -2.39
CA GLU A 55 0.02 -9.53 -2.79
C GLU A 55 -0.10 -9.27 -4.30
N THR A 56 1.01 -9.22 -5.05
CA THR A 56 0.98 -8.86 -6.48
C THR A 56 1.69 -9.84 -7.39
N GLY A 57 2.48 -10.77 -6.84
CA GLY A 57 3.31 -11.71 -7.59
C GLY A 57 4.51 -11.05 -8.29
N LEU A 58 4.80 -9.78 -8.00
CA LEU A 58 5.96 -9.07 -8.55
C LEU A 58 7.19 -9.35 -7.68
N GLY A 59 8.23 -9.92 -8.28
CA GLY A 59 9.47 -10.19 -7.57
C GLY A 59 10.31 -8.93 -7.38
N ARG A 60 11.39 -9.07 -6.60
CA ARG A 60 12.35 -7.99 -6.34
C ARG A 60 12.94 -7.36 -7.61
N ASP A 61 13.12 -8.14 -8.67
CA ASP A 61 13.67 -7.66 -9.95
C ASP A 61 12.62 -6.93 -10.82
N ASP A 62 11.34 -7.02 -10.48
CA ASP A 62 10.24 -6.37 -11.19
C ASP A 62 9.93 -4.96 -10.67
N VAL A 63 10.51 -4.59 -9.53
CA VAL A 63 10.27 -3.31 -8.85
C VAL A 63 11.57 -2.58 -8.52
N ILE A 64 11.52 -1.26 -8.54
CA ILE A 64 12.63 -0.39 -8.17
C ILE A 64 12.14 0.55 -7.08
N LEU A 65 12.82 0.57 -5.93
CA LEU A 65 12.56 1.55 -4.89
C LEU A 65 12.92 2.95 -5.42
N ILE A 66 11.95 3.86 -5.35
CA ILE A 66 12.11 5.26 -5.77
C ILE A 66 12.29 6.17 -4.55
N LYS A 67 11.51 5.93 -3.49
CA LYS A 67 11.50 6.79 -2.31
C LYS A 67 11.02 6.04 -1.08
N GLU A 68 11.63 6.33 0.05
CA GLU A 68 11.14 6.04 1.38
C GLU A 68 10.53 7.34 1.93
N GLY A 69 9.28 7.29 2.38
CA GLY A 69 8.61 8.46 2.94
C GLY A 69 8.68 8.47 4.46
N GLU A 70 8.46 9.65 5.04
CA GLU A 70 8.36 9.80 6.50
C GLU A 70 7.16 9.02 7.05
N PRO A 71 7.31 8.31 8.18
CA PRO A 71 6.20 7.60 8.79
C PRO A 71 5.03 8.51 9.16
N ILE A 72 3.81 8.02 8.99
CA ILE A 72 2.58 8.74 9.36
C ILE A 72 1.92 8.02 10.54
N GLU A 73 1.77 8.72 11.65
CA GLU A 73 1.10 8.23 12.85
C GLU A 73 -0.30 8.85 12.97
N PHE A 74 -1.30 8.02 13.30
CA PHE A 74 -2.66 8.49 13.54
C PHE A 74 -3.45 7.52 14.41
N HIS A 75 -4.46 8.06 15.10
CA HIS A 75 -5.45 7.26 15.81
C HIS A 75 -6.67 7.05 14.91
N ASP A 76 -7.06 5.79 14.71
CA ASP A 76 -8.33 5.42 14.07
C ASP A 76 -9.39 5.23 15.16
N GLU A 77 -10.28 6.21 15.29
CA GLU A 77 -11.37 6.19 16.26
C GLU A 77 -12.42 5.10 15.98
N GLU A 78 -12.62 4.70 14.71
CA GLU A 78 -13.60 3.67 14.35
C GLU A 78 -13.13 2.28 14.80
N GLU A 79 -11.86 1.99 14.63
CA GLU A 79 -11.25 0.71 15.02
C GLU A 79 -10.67 0.74 16.46
N GLY A 80 -10.51 1.92 17.06
CA GLY A 80 -9.88 2.10 18.36
C GLY A 80 -8.38 1.78 18.37
N VAL A 81 -7.70 1.97 17.24
CA VAL A 81 -6.30 1.54 17.01
C VAL A 81 -5.41 2.74 16.72
N GLU A 82 -4.23 2.77 17.32
CA GLU A 82 -3.15 3.68 16.93
C GLU A 82 -2.27 3.03 15.85
N TRP A 83 -2.15 3.69 14.71
CA TRP A 83 -1.37 3.23 13.57
C TRP A 83 -0.10 4.05 13.39
N LYS A 84 0.94 3.37 12.92
CA LYS A 84 2.14 3.99 12.34
C LYS A 84 2.41 3.35 10.98
N VAL A 85 2.31 4.16 9.93
CA VAL A 85 2.45 3.72 8.53
C VAL A 85 3.83 4.11 8.02
N TYR A 86 4.59 3.15 7.52
CA TYR A 86 5.87 3.36 6.82
C TYR A 86 5.65 3.32 5.29
N PRO A 87 5.64 4.47 4.61
CA PRO A 87 5.30 4.54 3.20
C PRO A 87 6.52 4.34 2.30
N PHE A 88 6.35 3.54 1.25
CA PHE A 88 7.37 3.29 0.23
C PHE A 88 6.80 3.52 -1.17
N LEU A 89 7.59 4.14 -2.05
CA LEU A 89 7.24 4.30 -3.46
C LEU A 89 8.14 3.42 -4.29
N PHE A 90 7.52 2.52 -5.03
CA PHE A 90 8.20 1.66 -5.98
C PHE A 90 7.72 1.97 -7.40
N LYS A 91 8.55 1.66 -8.38
CA LYS A 91 8.20 1.70 -9.78
C LYS A 91 8.31 0.31 -10.38
N THR A 92 7.33 -0.06 -11.20
CA THR A 92 7.37 -1.29 -12.00
C THR A 92 7.15 -1.01 -13.48
N LYS A 93 7.63 -1.91 -14.33
CA LYS A 93 7.34 -1.93 -15.77
C LYS A 93 6.28 -2.96 -16.15
N LYS A 94 5.86 -3.84 -15.22
CA LYS A 94 4.89 -4.89 -15.49
C LYS A 94 3.47 -4.31 -15.58
N ASP A 95 2.71 -4.78 -16.56
CA ASP A 95 1.31 -4.39 -16.78
C ASP A 95 0.34 -5.22 -15.96
N GLU A 96 0.65 -6.51 -15.83
CA GLU A 96 -0.17 -7.51 -15.19
C GLU A 96 0.44 -7.90 -13.84
N ILE A 97 -0.43 -7.97 -12.85
CA ILE A 97 -0.11 -8.48 -11.52
C ILE A 97 -1.10 -9.59 -11.19
N LYS A 98 -0.73 -10.46 -10.26
CA LYS A 98 -1.62 -11.47 -9.72
C LYS A 98 -1.90 -11.14 -8.27
N ILE A 99 -3.12 -10.66 -8.01
CA ILE A 99 -3.55 -10.41 -6.64
C ILE A 99 -3.79 -11.70 -5.87
N ASP A 100 -3.54 -11.64 -4.57
CA ASP A 100 -3.70 -12.75 -3.64
C ASP A 100 -5.15 -12.84 -3.09
N TRP A 101 -5.34 -13.67 -2.06
CA TRP A 101 -6.65 -13.92 -1.46
C TRP A 101 -7.17 -12.75 -0.60
N GLU A 102 -6.29 -11.86 -0.15
CA GLU A 102 -6.67 -10.68 0.63
C GLU A 102 -7.46 -9.67 -0.19
N HIS A 103 -7.34 -9.73 -1.52
CA HIS A 103 -7.88 -8.74 -2.43
C HIS A 103 -8.93 -9.34 -3.38
N THR A 104 -9.87 -8.50 -3.79
CA THR A 104 -10.96 -8.90 -4.71
C THR A 104 -10.90 -8.20 -6.06
N ALA A 105 -10.15 -7.11 -6.15
CA ALA A 105 -9.92 -6.36 -7.38
C ALA A 105 -8.65 -5.52 -7.24
N TYR A 106 -8.06 -5.14 -8.37
CA TYR A 106 -7.02 -4.12 -8.42
C TYR A 106 -7.31 -3.10 -9.51
N LYS A 107 -6.75 -1.90 -9.38
CA LYS A 107 -6.80 -0.86 -10.41
C LYS A 107 -5.54 -0.02 -10.43
N TRP A 108 -5.09 0.31 -11.63
CA TRP A 108 -4.13 1.38 -11.87
C TRP A 108 -4.87 2.69 -12.04
N VAL A 109 -4.69 3.63 -11.12
CA VAL A 109 -5.42 4.90 -11.09
C VAL A 109 -4.46 6.07 -11.16
N SER A 110 -4.85 7.15 -11.84
CA SER A 110 -4.11 8.41 -11.73
C SER A 110 -4.27 9.03 -10.35
N ILE A 111 -3.36 9.92 -9.97
CA ILE A 111 -3.40 10.65 -8.70
C ILE A 111 -4.70 11.49 -8.58
N ASP A 112 -5.20 12.01 -9.70
CA ASP A 112 -6.45 12.78 -9.73
C ASP A 112 -7.70 11.90 -9.53
N GLU A 113 -7.67 10.65 -9.99
CA GLU A 113 -8.74 9.68 -9.81
C GLU A 113 -8.81 9.12 -8.38
N LEU A 114 -7.69 9.15 -7.64
CA LEU A 114 -7.60 8.60 -6.28
C LEU A 114 -8.68 9.12 -5.33
N LYS A 115 -9.10 10.38 -5.51
CA LYS A 115 -10.17 11.00 -4.70
C LYS A 115 -11.52 10.29 -4.82
N ASN A 116 -11.77 9.62 -5.94
CA ASN A 116 -13.01 8.91 -6.25
C ASN A 116 -13.10 7.52 -5.61
N TYR A 117 -12.04 7.05 -4.94
CA TYR A 117 -12.00 5.76 -4.29
C TYR A 117 -12.22 5.91 -2.79
N ASP A 118 -12.99 4.97 -2.23
CA ASP A 118 -13.14 4.79 -0.77
C ASP A 118 -11.94 3.98 -0.26
N THR A 119 -11.01 4.65 0.41
CA THR A 119 -9.69 4.10 0.75
C THR A 119 -9.57 3.82 2.23
N VAL A 120 -8.61 2.97 2.61
CA VAL A 120 -8.16 2.87 4.01
C VAL A 120 -7.76 4.26 4.54
N PRO A 121 -7.86 4.49 5.86
CA PRO A 121 -7.46 5.76 6.46
C PRO A 121 -6.06 6.20 6.01
N LYS A 122 -5.89 7.50 5.81
CA LYS A 122 -4.60 8.13 5.45
C LYS A 122 -3.94 7.70 4.13
N LEU A 123 -4.50 6.76 3.35
CA LEU A 123 -3.89 6.34 2.07
C LEU A 123 -3.67 7.52 1.10
N LYS A 124 -4.65 8.40 0.97
CA LYS A 124 -4.55 9.57 0.06
C LYS A 124 -3.42 10.50 0.51
N GLU A 125 -3.29 10.73 1.81
CA GLU A 125 -2.21 11.53 2.40
C GLU A 125 -0.85 10.88 2.15
N VAL A 126 -0.73 9.57 2.37
CA VAL A 126 0.48 8.78 2.04
C VAL A 126 0.88 8.96 0.58
N VAL A 127 -0.06 8.73 -0.35
CA VAL A 127 0.21 8.84 -1.79
C VAL A 127 0.63 10.26 -2.16
N TYR A 128 -0.08 11.28 -1.67
CA TYR A 128 0.26 12.67 -1.97
C TYR A 128 1.60 13.10 -1.37
N ALA A 129 1.95 12.63 -0.16
CA ALA A 129 3.22 12.93 0.47
C ALA A 129 4.40 12.30 -0.27
N ILE A 130 4.27 11.02 -0.65
CA ILE A 130 5.38 10.29 -1.27
C ILE A 130 5.57 10.62 -2.75
N MET A 131 4.48 10.97 -3.46
CA MET A 131 4.53 11.33 -4.89
C MET A 131 4.98 12.78 -5.13
N LYS A 132 4.98 13.66 -4.11
CA LYS A 132 5.52 15.02 -4.24
C LYS A 132 7.05 14.98 -4.36
N SER A 133 7.55 15.63 -5.41
CA SER A 133 8.97 15.91 -5.67
C SER A 133 9.41 17.15 -4.90
#